data_AF-A0A420HXQ4-F1
#
_entry.id   AF-A0A420HXQ4-F1
#
_cell.length_a   1.000
_cell.length_b   1.000
_cell.length_c   1.000
_cell.angle_alpha   90.00
_cell.angle_beta   90.00
_cell.angle_gamma   90.00
#
_symmetry.space_group_name_H-M   'P 1'
#
loop_
_entity.id
_entity.type
_entity.pdbx_description
1 polymer ?
#
loop_
_entity_poly.entity_id
_entity_poly.type
_entity_poly.pdbx_seq_one_letter_code
_entity_poly.pdbx_strand_id
1 'polypeptide(L)'
;MKPVVSAIQAWSCIVISVFAIVILSVICVLFKSNHHSMMGSINDPPDGAAIAGTVFSAVIVYAVFLACCSFQAFLHVRESRRGVIRIS
;
A
#
# COMPACT_ATOMS: atom_id res chain seq x y z
N MET A 1 0.03 5.57 -24.25
CA MET A 1 0.40 4.14 -24.12
C MET A 1 -0.82 3.50 -23.52
N LYS A 2 -1.44 2.56 -24.24
CA LYS A 2 -2.69 1.94 -23.77
C LYS A 2 -2.52 1.42 -22.33
N PRO A 3 -3.34 1.84 -21.37
CA PRO A 3 -3.25 1.41 -19.98
C PRO A 3 -3.52 -0.10 -19.91
N VAL A 4 -2.63 -0.83 -19.23
CA VAL A 4 -2.66 -2.31 -19.12
C VAL A 4 -3.68 -2.78 -18.07
N VAL A 5 -4.09 -1.89 -17.15
CA VAL A 5 -5.01 -2.19 -16.05
C VAL A 5 -6.21 -1.24 -16.12
N SER A 6 -7.42 -1.77 -15.88
CA SER A 6 -8.66 -0.99 -15.84
C SER A 6 -8.59 0.14 -14.79
N ALA A 7 -9.14 1.31 -15.14
CA ALA A 7 -9.19 2.51 -14.30
C ALA A 7 -9.68 2.25 -12.86
N ILE A 8 -10.67 1.37 -12.75
CA ILE A 8 -11.34 1.02 -11.49
C ILE A 8 -10.41 0.19 -10.60
N GLN A 9 -9.59 -0.68 -11.20
CA GLN A 9 -8.65 -1.53 -10.48
C GLN A 9 -7.39 -0.77 -10.05
N ALA A 10 -6.95 0.23 -10.83
CA ALA A 10 -5.87 1.13 -10.40
C ALA A 10 -6.29 1.98 -9.19
N TRP A 11 -7.55 2.44 -9.16
CA TRP A 11 -8.07 3.24 -8.04
C TRP A 11 -8.20 2.41 -6.76
N SER A 12 -8.73 1.19 -6.83
CA SER A 12 -8.82 0.31 -5.66
C SER A 12 -7.44 -0.06 -5.11
N CYS A 13 -6.45 -0.30 -5.99
CA CYS A 13 -5.05 -0.54 -5.59
C CYS A 13 -4.47 0.62 -4.76
N ILE A 14 -4.72 1.87 -5.18
CA ILE A 14 -4.22 3.06 -4.47
C ILE A 14 -4.82 3.12 -3.06
N VAL A 15 -6.15 2.96 -2.94
CA VAL A 15 -6.83 3.04 -1.64
C VAL A 15 -6.35 1.95 -0.68
N ILE A 16 -6.25 0.70 -1.15
CA ILE A 16 -5.78 -0.41 -0.33
C ILE A 16 -4.32 -0.20 0.08
N SER A 17 -3.47 0.29 -0.83
CA SER A 17 -2.05 0.55 -0.53
C SER A 17 -1.87 1.66 0.51
N VAL A 18 -2.63 2.75 0.41
CA VAL A 18 -2.61 3.84 1.41
C VAL A 18 -3.05 3.32 2.78
N PHE A 19 -4.16 2.58 2.82
CA PHE A 19 -4.69 2.05 4.08
C PHE A 19 -3.75 1.04 4.73
N ALA A 20 -3.14 0.17 3.93
CA ALA A 20 -2.12 -0.78 4.38
C ALA A 20 -0.92 -0.05 5.00
N ILE A 21 -0.35 0.95 4.32
CA ILE A 21 0.79 1.72 4.84
C ILE A 21 0.46 2.37 6.18
N VAL A 22 -0.73 2.97 6.34
CA VAL A 22 -1.15 3.61 7.60
C VAL A 22 -1.26 2.60 8.74
N ILE A 23 -1.92 1.46 8.51
CA ILE A 23 -2.10 0.45 9.57
C ILE A 23 -0.77 -0.22 9.94
N LEU A 24 0.00 -0.65 8.93
CA LEU A 24 1.28 -1.32 9.15
C LEU A 24 2.31 -0.40 9.81
N SER A 25 2.30 0.91 9.52
CA SER A 25 3.20 1.86 10.19
C SER A 25 2.88 2.03 11.68
N VAL A 26 1.59 2.11 12.05
CA VAL A 26 1.17 2.15 13.48
C VAL A 26 1.56 0.86 14.19
N ILE A 27 1.31 -0.30 13.57
CA ILE A 27 1.68 -1.61 14.11
C ILE A 27 3.21 -1.71 14.28
N CYS A 28 3.98 -1.22 13.31
CA CYS A 28 5.45 -1.22 13.38
C CYS A 28 5.97 -0.42 14.58
N VAL A 29 5.39 0.75 14.85
CA VAL A 29 5.75 1.57 16.02
C VAL A 29 5.40 0.83 17.32
N LEU A 30 4.25 0.16 17.35
CA LEU A 30 3.77 -0.57 18.53
C LEU A 30 4.60 -1.82 18.85
N PHE A 31 5.05 -2.55 17.83
CA PHE A 31 6.02 -3.65 18.00
C PHE A 31 7.40 -3.13 18.42
N LYS A 32 7.84 -1.98 17.90
CA LYS A 32 9.11 -1.35 18.29
C LYS A 32 9.11 -0.85 19.74
N SER A 33 7.96 -0.39 20.25
CA SER A 33 7.83 0.04 21.65
C SER A 33 7.60 -1.11 22.64
N ASN A 34 7.60 -2.38 22.20
CA ASN A 34 7.28 -3.55 23.03
C ASN A 34 6.01 -3.35 23.88
N HIS A 35 4.97 -2.75 23.27
CA HIS A 35 3.73 -2.49 23.98
C HIS A 35 3.03 -3.81 24.34
N HIS A 36 2.66 -3.94 25.62
CA HIS A 36 2.04 -5.13 26.22
C HIS A 36 0.76 -5.60 25.51
N SER A 37 0.12 -4.75 24.68
CA SER A 37 -1.06 -5.11 23.89
C SER A 37 -0.77 -6.01 22.67
N MET A 38 0.50 -6.15 22.23
CA MET A 38 0.89 -6.96 21.07
C MET A 38 1.93 -8.06 21.41
N MET A 39 2.41 -8.07 22.65
CA MET A 39 3.51 -8.91 23.17
C MET A 39 3.24 -9.37 24.62
N GLY A 40 1.99 -9.29 25.09
CA GLY A 40 1.63 -9.50 26.50
C GLY A 40 0.93 -10.83 26.80
N SER A 41 0.62 -11.61 25.78
CA SER A 41 0.02 -12.94 25.89
C SER A 41 1.09 -14.04 25.81
N ILE A 42 0.84 -15.16 26.48
CA ILE A 42 1.74 -16.33 26.46
C ILE A 42 1.89 -16.97 25.06
N ASN A 43 1.01 -16.61 24.12
CA ASN A 43 1.04 -17.05 22.73
C ASN A 43 1.64 -15.98 21.79
N ASP A 44 2.01 -14.81 22.33
CA ASP A 44 2.61 -13.78 21.51
C ASP A 44 4.08 -14.15 21.21
N PRO A 45 4.54 -13.91 19.97
CA PRO A 45 5.87 -14.31 19.54
C PRO A 45 6.95 -13.63 20.40
N PRO A 46 8.04 -14.34 20.77
CA PRO A 46 9.07 -13.78 21.66
C PRO A 46 9.90 -12.66 21.01
N ASP A 47 9.93 -12.60 19.67
CA ASP A 47 10.81 -11.70 18.91
C ASP A 47 10.02 -10.58 18.20
N GLY A 48 9.57 -9.58 18.96
CA GLY A 48 8.91 -8.39 18.40
C GLY A 48 9.79 -7.61 17.40
N ALA A 49 11.11 -7.74 17.51
CA ALA A 49 12.06 -7.16 16.57
C ALA A 49 12.02 -7.84 15.19
N ALA A 50 11.86 -9.17 15.14
CA ALA A 50 11.76 -9.90 13.88
C ALA A 50 10.48 -9.53 13.13
N ILE A 51 9.37 -9.35 13.86
CA ILE A 51 8.07 -8.96 13.31
C ILE A 51 8.05 -7.50 12.88
N ALA A 52 8.69 -6.61 13.64
CA ALA A 52 8.88 -5.23 13.19
C ALA A 52 9.65 -5.18 11.86
N GLY A 53 10.65 -6.06 11.67
CA GLY A 53 11.39 -6.20 10.42
C GLY A 53 10.53 -6.63 9.23
N THR A 54 9.65 -7.62 9.41
CA THR A 54 8.74 -8.08 8.35
C THR A 54 7.62 -7.09 8.06
N VAL A 55 7.10 -6.40 9.09
CA VAL A 55 6.11 -5.33 8.91
C VAL A 55 6.74 -4.16 8.13
N PHE A 56 8.00 -3.81 8.43
CA PHE A 56 8.70 -2.75 7.70
C PHE A 56 8.93 -3.10 6.22
N SER A 57 9.28 -4.36 5.91
CA SER A 57 9.39 -4.81 4.51
C SER A 57 8.04 -4.79 3.80
N ALA A 58 6.95 -5.15 4.47
CA ALA A 58 5.60 -5.04 3.91
C ALA A 58 5.22 -3.59 3.57
N VAL A 59 5.55 -2.61 4.41
CA VAL A 59 5.33 -1.18 4.13
C VAL A 59 6.05 -0.75 2.85
N ILE A 60 7.29 -1.18 2.65
CA ILE A 60 8.06 -0.89 1.44
C ILE A 60 7.36 -1.46 0.19
N VAL A 61 6.87 -2.70 0.27
CA VAL A 61 6.16 -3.35 -0.84
C VAL A 61 4.88 -2.58 -1.20
N TYR A 62 4.07 -2.17 -0.22
CA TYR A 62 2.87 -1.36 -0.48
C TYR A 62 3.21 0.04 -1.02
N ALA A 63 4.34 0.63 -0.63
CA ALA A 63 4.79 1.90 -1.20
C ALA A 63 5.16 1.76 -2.70
N VAL A 64 5.77 0.64 -3.10
CA VAL A 64 6.04 0.33 -4.52
C VAL A 64 4.74 0.14 -5.29
N PHE A 65 3.77 -0.60 -4.72
CA PHE A 65 2.45 -0.75 -5.34
C PHE A 65 1.73 0.59 -5.51
N LEU A 66 1.79 1.47 -4.52
CA LEU A 66 1.24 2.81 -4.60
C LEU A 66 1.89 3.61 -5.74
N ALA A 67 3.22 3.59 -5.86
CA ALA A 67 3.93 4.30 -6.93
C ALA A 67 3.52 3.79 -8.32
N CYS A 68 3.50 2.47 -8.52
CA CYS A 68 3.11 1.86 -9.78
C CYS A 68 1.63 2.12 -10.14
N CYS A 69 0.71 1.93 -9.19
CA CYS A 69 -0.72 2.17 -9.42
C CYS A 69 -1.03 3.66 -9.63
N SER A 70 -0.33 4.56 -8.94
CA SER A 70 -0.44 6.01 -9.13
C SER A 70 0.07 6.45 -10.50
N PHE A 71 1.18 5.88 -10.97
CA PHE A 71 1.69 6.16 -12.32
C PHE A 71 0.71 5.70 -13.41
N GLN A 72 0.11 4.52 -13.25
CA GLN A 72 -0.93 4.03 -14.17
C GLN A 72 -2.20 4.90 -14.13
N ALA A 73 -2.65 5.31 -12.94
CA ALA A 73 -3.80 6.22 -12.79
C ALA A 73 -3.51 7.61 -13.41
N PHE A 74 -2.29 8.12 -13.25
CA PHE A 74 -1.87 9.38 -13.86
C PHE A 74 -1.86 9.31 -15.38
N LEU A 75 -1.34 8.21 -15.97
CA LEU A 75 -1.41 7.99 -17.41
C LEU A 75 -2.86 7.87 -17.90
N HIS A 76 -3.73 7.20 -17.15
CA HIS A 76 -5.14 7.10 -17.49
C HIS A 76 -5.85 8.47 -17.47
N VAL A 77 -5.59 9.30 -16.46
CA VAL A 77 -6.08 10.69 -16.40
C VAL A 77 -5.51 11.53 -17.55
N ARG A 78 -4.24 11.33 -17.92
CA ARG A 78 -3.61 12.04 -19.04
C ARG A 78 -4.20 11.62 -20.38
N GLU A 79 -4.54 10.34 -20.55
CA GLU A 79 -5.18 9.81 -21.76
C GLU A 79 -6.64 10.28 -21.87
N SER A 80 -7.41 10.29 -20.76
CA SER A 80 -8.75 10.88 -20.71
C SER A 80 -8.75 12.38 -21.08
N ARG A 81 -7.74 13.15 -20.65
CA ARG A 81 -7.60 14.57 -21.05
C ARG A 81 -7.19 14.77 -22.50
N ARG A 82 -6.57 13.77 -23.14
CA ARG A 82 -6.25 13.77 -24.58
C ARG A 82 -7.37 13.17 -25.44
N GLY A 83 -8.43 12.66 -24.82
CA GLY A 83 -9.49 11.84 -25.43
C GLY A 83 -10.86 12.49 -25.61
N VAL A 84 -11.01 13.82 -25.45
CA VAL A 84 -12.21 14.55 -25.91
C VAL A 84 -12.29 14.69 -27.45
N ILE A 85 -11.48 13.94 -28.20
CA ILE A 85 -11.71 13.65 -29.61
C ILE A 85 -11.75 12.13 -29.77
N ARG A 86 -12.90 11.54 -29.45
CA ARG A 86 -13.31 10.24 -29.99
C ARG A 86 -14.45 10.55 -30.97
N ILE A 87 -14.09 10.71 -32.24
CA ILE A 87 -15.02 10.45 -33.34
C ILE A 87 -15.01 8.94 -33.59
N SER A 88 -16.21 8.42 -33.85
CA SER A 88 -16.60 7.00 -34.01
C SER A 88 -16.99 6.26 -32.75
#